data_AF-A0A164W7U7-F1
#
_entry.id   AF-A0A164W7U7-F1
#
_cell.length_a   1.000
_cell.length_b   1.000
_cell.length_c   1.000
_cell.angle_alpha   90.00
_cell.angle_beta   90.00
_cell.angle_gamma   90.00
#
_symmetry.space_group_name_H-M   'P 1'
#
loop_
_entity.id
_entity.type
_entity.pdbx_description
1 polymer ?
#
loop_
_entity_poly.entity_id
_entity_poly.type
_entity_poly.pdbx_seq_one_letter_code
_entity_poly.pdbx_strand_id
1 'polypeptide(L)' 'MAFIVLVLLALVAGSVSTAEENAFNRQAPLPAAPAACDPTYPYRSFDGTCNNLNNPRYGQANTIFQRLMGPANYAD' A
#
# COMPACT_ATOMS: atom_id res chain seq x y z
N MET A 1 4.13 39.57 0.19
CA MET A 1 3.16 38.75 0.97
C MET A 1 2.70 37.51 0.21
N ALA A 2 2.22 37.63 -1.04
CA ALA A 2 1.84 36.46 -1.86
C ALA A 2 2.99 35.45 -2.10
N PHE A 3 4.22 35.93 -2.28
CA PHE A 3 5.39 35.07 -2.53
C PHE A 3 5.75 34.18 -1.32
N ILE A 4 5.63 34.71 -0.11
CA ILE A 4 5.91 33.97 1.14
C ILE A 4 4.85 32.88 1.37
N VAL A 5 3.58 33.18 1.04
CA VAL A 5 2.47 32.22 1.12
C VAL A 5 2.65 31.08 0.11
N LEU A 6 3.11 31.39 -1.11
CA LEU A 6 3.36 30.37 -2.14
C LEU A 6 4.50 29.42 -1.77
N VAL A 7 5.57 29.96 -1.17
CA VAL A 7 6.72 29.16 -0.70
C VAL A 7 6.34 28.26 0.47
N LEU A 8 5.51 28.75 1.40
CA LEU A 8 4.97 27.94 2.50
C LEU A 8 4.05 26.82 2.00
N LEU A 9 3.21 27.08 0.99
CA LEU A 9 2.37 26.04 0.37
C LEU A 9 3.20 24.95 -0.34
N ALA A 10 4.29 25.33 -1.00
CA ALA A 10 5.18 24.38 -1.68
C ALA A 10 5.98 23.50 -0.70
N LEU A 11 6.35 24.03 0.47
CA LEU A 11 7.05 23.29 1.53
C LEU A 11 6.15 22.25 2.22
N VAL A 12 4.84 22.47 2.28
CA VAL A 12 3.87 21.53 2.89
C VAL A 12 3.44 20.42 1.92
N ALA A 13 3.62 20.61 0.61
CA ALA A 13 3.20 19.66 -0.44
C ALA A 13 4.22 18.55 -0.76
N GLY A 14 5.39 18.54 -0.12
CA GLY A 14 6.39 17.49 -0.29
C GLY A 14 6.01 16.23 0.49
N SER A 15 5.10 15.40 -0.04
CA SER A 15 4.95 14.03 0.45
C SER A 15 6.20 13.24 0.06
N VAL A 16 7.18 13.23 0.96
CA VAL A 16 8.30 12.31 0.93
C VAL A 16 7.72 10.89 1.01
N SER A 17 7.64 10.22 -0.13
CA SER A 17 7.46 8.78 -0.19
C SER A 17 8.79 8.11 0.13
N THR A 18 9.17 8.10 1.40
CA THR A 18 10.17 7.14 1.88
C THR A 18 9.53 5.76 1.80
N ALA A 19 9.80 5.03 0.72
CA ALA A 19 9.77 3.59 0.80
C ALA A 19 10.92 3.19 1.73
N GLU A 20 10.67 3.17 3.04
CA GLU A 20 11.58 2.54 3.99
C GLU A 20 11.69 1.06 3.62
N GLU A 21 12.89 0.63 3.25
CA GLU A 21 13.25 -0.77 3.06
C GLU A 21 13.33 -1.48 4.42
N ASN A 22 12.18 -1.64 5.07
CA ASN A 22 12.08 -2.48 6.26
C ASN A 22 11.97 -3.94 5.79
N ALA A 23 12.83 -4.84 6.29
CA ALA A 23 12.90 -6.26 5.89
C ALA A 23 11.58 -7.08 6.08
N PHE A 24 10.52 -6.47 6.58
CA PHE A 24 9.13 -6.95 6.55
C PHE A 24 8.51 -6.89 5.14
N ASN A 25 9.08 -6.09 4.23
CA ASN A 25 8.64 -5.85 2.86
C ASN A 25 9.39 -6.72 1.83
N ARG A 26 9.63 -8.01 2.12
CA ARG A 26 10.15 -8.96 1.10
C ARG A 26 9.08 -9.38 0.08
N GLN A 27 8.11 -8.51 -0.17
CA GLN A 27 7.08 -8.72 -1.16
C GLN A 27 7.66 -8.39 -2.54
N ALA A 28 7.62 -9.35 -3.47
CA ALA A 28 7.96 -9.06 -4.86
C ALA A 28 7.05 -7.93 -5.39
N PRO A 29 7.53 -7.08 -6.33
CA PRO A 29 6.73 -6.00 -6.87
C PRO A 29 5.38 -6.51 -7.37
N LEU A 30 4.31 -5.99 -6.79
CA LEU A 30 2.95 -6.32 -7.18
C LEU A 30 2.50 -5.40 -8.33
N PRO A 31 1.51 -5.82 -9.12
CA PRO A 31 0.81 -4.91 -10.03
C PRO A 31 0.33 -3.67 -9.27
N ALA A 32 0.23 -2.54 -9.99
CA ALA A 32 -0.27 -1.30 -9.43
C ALA A 32 -1.62 -1.55 -8.74
N ALA A 33 -1.74 -1.14 -7.48
CA ALA A 33 -3.01 -1.23 -6.78
C ALA A 33 -4.00 -0.21 -7.40
N PRO A 34 -5.30 -0.52 -7.44
CA PRO A 34 -6.30 0.46 -7.82
C PRO A 34 -6.26 1.66 -6.86
N ALA A 35 -6.30 2.88 -7.42
CA ALA A 35 -6.26 4.12 -6.64
C ALA A 35 -7.48 4.28 -5.72
N ALA A 36 -8.62 3.69 -6.09
CA ALA A 36 -9.83 3.60 -5.29
C ALA A 36 -10.60 2.32 -5.66
N CYS A 37 -11.33 1.76 -4.70
CA CYS A 37 -12.23 0.63 -4.93
C CYS A 37 -13.67 1.10 -5.12
N ASP A 38 -14.37 0.55 -6.10
CA ASP A 38 -15.80 0.82 -6.33
C ASP A 38 -16.65 -0.13 -5.46
N PRO A 39 -17.41 0.38 -4.46
CA PRO A 39 -18.23 -0.46 -3.59
C PRO A 39 -19.51 -0.98 -4.27
N THR A 40 -19.86 -0.46 -5.45
CA THR A 40 -21.06 -0.84 -6.20
C THR A 40 -20.78 -1.86 -7.30
N TYR A 41 -19.50 -2.14 -7.56
CA TYR A 41 -19.10 -3.09 -8.60
C TYR A 41 -19.54 -4.52 -8.20
N PRO A 42 -20.34 -5.22 -9.05
CA PRO A 42 -21.02 -6.44 -8.63
C PRO A 42 -20.16 -7.70 -8.71
N TYR A 43 -18.94 -7.62 -9.26
CA TYR A 43 -18.07 -8.77 -9.48
C TYR A 43 -16.76 -8.68 -8.70
N ARG A 44 -16.15 -9.82 -8.43
CA ARG A 44 -14.82 -9.88 -7.82
C ARG A 44 -13.76 -9.58 -8.87
N SER A 45 -12.69 -8.90 -8.45
CA SER A 45 -11.48 -8.81 -9.24
C SER A 45 -10.86 -10.19 -9.42
N PHE A 46 -10.12 -10.38 -10.51
CA PHE A 46 -9.43 -11.63 -10.82
C PHE A 46 -8.38 -12.01 -9.76
N ASP A 47 -7.71 -11.01 -9.18
CA ASP A 47 -6.60 -11.21 -8.24
C ASP A 47 -7.00 -11.00 -6.77
N GLY A 48 -8.28 -10.73 -6.48
CA GLY A 48 -8.77 -10.50 -5.12
C GLY A 48 -8.58 -9.08 -4.60
N THR A 49 -8.05 -8.14 -5.39
CA THR A 49 -8.04 -6.72 -5.03
C THR A 49 -9.44 -6.16 -4.76
N CYS A 50 -9.54 -5.14 -3.90
CA CYS A 50 -10.78 -4.45 -3.56
C CYS A 50 -11.86 -5.28 -2.87
N ASN A 51 -11.57 -6.50 -2.42
CA ASN A 51 -12.50 -7.20 -1.52
C ASN A 51 -12.65 -6.47 -0.17
N ASN A 52 -11.59 -5.77 0.27
CA ASN A 52 -11.61 -4.87 1.41
C ASN A 52 -11.43 -3.42 0.93
N LEU A 53 -12.45 -2.57 1.13
CA LEU A 53 -12.46 -1.19 0.64
C LEU A 53 -11.41 -0.29 1.30
N ASN A 54 -11.10 -0.56 2.58
CA ASN A 54 -10.12 0.22 3.35
C ASN A 54 -8.69 -0.23 3.05
N ASN A 55 -8.49 -1.52 2.78
CA ASN A 55 -7.19 -2.12 2.51
C ASN A 55 -7.27 -2.99 1.25
N PRO A 56 -7.17 -2.40 0.04
CA PRO A 56 -7.47 -3.09 -1.22
C PRO A 56 -6.65 -4.35 -1.51
N ARG A 57 -5.49 -4.52 -0.86
CA ARG A 57 -4.60 -5.68 -1.03
C ARG A 57 -4.86 -6.84 -0.06
N TYR A 58 -5.74 -6.68 0.92
CA TYR A 58 -6.03 -7.75 1.87
C TYR A 58 -6.69 -8.93 1.16
N GLY A 59 -6.00 -10.07 1.16
CA GLY A 59 -6.44 -11.28 0.46
C GLY A 59 -6.13 -11.29 -1.04
N GLN A 60 -5.36 -10.32 -1.55
CA GLN A 60 -4.92 -10.33 -2.95
C GLN A 60 -3.96 -11.49 -3.21
N ALA A 61 -4.10 -12.14 -4.36
CA ALA A 61 -3.18 -13.16 -4.85
C ALA A 61 -1.75 -12.62 -5.04
N ASN A 62 -0.76 -13.51 -5.02
CA ASN A 62 0.67 -13.18 -5.14
C ASN A 62 1.21 -12.26 -4.04
N THR A 63 0.52 -12.17 -2.90
CA THR A 63 1.01 -11.47 -1.70
C THR A 63 1.56 -12.46 -0.67
N ILE A 64 2.49 -12.01 0.18
CA ILE A 64 3.01 -12.80 1.29
C ILE A 64 1.90 -13.18 2.27
N PHE A 65 2.03 -14.35 2.89
CA PHE A 65 1.10 -14.76 3.95
C PHE A 65 1.30 -13.92 5.22
N GLN A 66 0.19 -13.49 5.82
CA GLN A 66 0.18 -12.87 7.14
C GLN A 66 0.70 -13.87 8.19
N ARG A 67 1.63 -13.43 9.03
CA ARG A 67 2.07 -14.21 10.20
C ARG A 67 1.21 -13.84 11.42
N LEU A 68 0.66 -14.86 12.07
CA LEU A 68 -0.12 -14.71 13.31
C LEU A 68 0.76 -14.66 14.56
N MET A 69 1.90 -15.34 14.51
CA MET A 69 2.92 -15.34 15.55
C MET A 69 4.13 -14.54 15.06
N GLY A 70 5.12 -14.34 15.93
CA GLY A 70 6.31 -13.54 15.65
C GLY A 70 7.10 -13.93 14.38
N PRO A 71 8.27 -13.32 14.16
CA PRO A 71 9.11 -13.64 13.01
C PRO A 71 9.40 -15.15 12.95
N ALA A 72 9.59 -15.69 11.75
CA ALA A 72 10.00 -17.08 11.65
C ALA A 72 11.34 -17.28 12.37
N ASN A 73 11.41 -18.36 13.12
CA ASN A 73 12.66 -18.90 13.60
C ASN A 73 13.08 -19.99 12.60
N TYR A 74 14.09 -19.68 11.79
CA TYR A 74 14.75 -20.63 10.89
C TYR A 74 16.09 -21.03 11.49
N ALA A 75 16.68 -22.12 11.01
CA ALA A 75 17.87 -22.71 11.61
C ALA A 75 19.20 -22.07 11.15
N ASP A 76 19.15 -21.15 10.18
CA ASP A 76 20.27 -20.49 9.52
C ASP A 76 20.63 -19.12 10.11
#